data_AF-A0AA51X657-F1
#
_entry.id   AF-A0AA51X657-F1
#
_cell.length_a   1.000
_cell.length_b   1.000
_cell.length_c   1.000
_cell.angle_alpha   90.00
_cell.angle_beta   90.00
_cell.angle_gamma   90.00
#
_symmetry.space_group_name_H-M   'P 1'
#
loop_
_entity.id
_entity.type
_entity.pdbx_description
1 polymer ?
#
loop_
_entity_poly.entity_id
_entity_poly.type
_entity_poly.pdbx_seq_one_letter_code
_entity_poly.pdbx_strand_id
1 'polypeptide(L)'
;MSEVTVAKLAETVGTPVEKLLEQMKSAGLDLSGPNDVVSDEQKQTLLTYLKQSHGGSESNEPKRITLKRSKKSSLKVTGSTGKSKTVTVEVRKKRTYVKKPSDLTESESAEEIVEQTAEPIVAETKPVEAEKPADVTTDSASTDVAETDDAPSEVDAKEDVKEAEQALTPEQIAEQEKAAIAARMKAEAEAQARAEVEARITEQARKKAEAEAVAQAELAAEKAREEERKISS
;
A
#
# COMPACT_ATOMS: atom_id res chain seq x y z
N MET A 1 -13.97 30.53 -13.41
CA MET A 1 -12.56 30.16 -13.23
C MET A 1 -12.02 29.65 -14.57
N SER A 2 -10.72 29.43 -14.70
CA SER A 2 -10.07 29.10 -15.99
C SER A 2 -10.11 27.60 -16.29
N GLU A 3 -10.47 27.29 -17.52
CA GLU A 3 -10.29 26.00 -18.17
C GLU A 3 -8.81 25.57 -18.17
N VAL A 4 -8.52 24.31 -17.83
CA VAL A 4 -7.14 23.77 -17.76
C VAL A 4 -7.10 22.45 -18.52
N THR A 5 -6.04 22.20 -19.29
CA THR A 5 -5.88 20.94 -20.02
C THR A 5 -5.52 19.79 -19.08
N VAL A 6 -5.87 18.55 -19.44
CA VAL A 6 -5.56 17.35 -18.63
C VAL A 6 -4.06 17.25 -18.34
N ALA A 7 -3.18 17.53 -19.31
CA ALA A 7 -1.73 17.52 -19.11
C ALA A 7 -1.28 18.51 -18.01
N LYS A 8 -1.79 19.74 -18.03
CA LYS A 8 -1.46 20.75 -17.02
C LYS A 8 -2.02 20.38 -15.64
N LEU A 9 -3.22 19.80 -15.61
CA LEU A 9 -3.82 19.32 -14.36
C LEU A 9 -2.98 18.19 -13.74
N ALA A 10 -2.53 17.24 -14.57
CA ALA A 10 -1.67 16.14 -14.17
C ALA A 10 -0.35 16.63 -13.55
N GLU A 11 0.31 17.61 -14.19
CA GLU A 11 1.52 18.26 -13.66
C GLU A 11 1.27 18.93 -12.30
N THR A 12 0.16 19.66 -12.15
CA THR A 12 -0.15 20.33 -10.87
C THR A 12 -0.45 19.37 -9.72
N VAL A 13 -1.07 18.22 -10.02
CA VAL A 13 -1.42 17.20 -9.00
C VAL A 13 -0.24 16.23 -8.77
N GLY A 14 0.75 16.20 -9.66
CA GLY A 14 1.91 15.31 -9.56
C GLY A 14 1.59 13.85 -9.94
N THR A 15 0.54 13.64 -10.72
CA THR A 15 0.10 12.30 -11.16
C THR A 15 0.40 12.14 -12.66
N PRO A 16 0.88 10.97 -13.13
CA PRO A 16 1.05 10.72 -14.56
C PRO A 16 -0.25 10.97 -15.35
N VAL A 17 -0.14 11.51 -16.56
CA VAL A 17 -1.32 11.85 -17.39
C VAL A 17 -2.21 10.64 -17.64
N GLU A 18 -1.61 9.49 -17.91
CA GLU A 18 -2.32 8.22 -18.11
C GLU A 18 -3.19 7.84 -16.90
N LYS A 19 -2.63 7.99 -15.69
CA LYS A 19 -3.33 7.71 -14.43
C LYS A 19 -4.47 8.68 -14.18
N LEU A 20 -4.28 9.95 -14.49
CA LEU A 20 -5.34 10.95 -14.38
C LEU A 20 -6.48 10.64 -15.35
N LEU A 21 -6.17 10.25 -16.59
CA LEU A 21 -7.18 9.83 -17.57
C LEU A 21 -7.95 8.58 -17.12
N GLU A 22 -7.28 7.59 -16.52
CA GLU A 22 -7.94 6.43 -15.90
C GLU A 22 -8.94 6.85 -14.80
N GLN A 23 -8.54 7.78 -13.93
CA GLN A 23 -9.38 8.29 -12.85
C GLN A 23 -10.58 9.09 -13.38
N MET A 24 -10.35 9.92 -14.39
CA MET A 24 -11.42 10.72 -15.03
C MET A 24 -12.45 9.82 -15.70
N LYS A 25 -12.02 8.79 -16.43
CA LYS A 25 -12.91 7.76 -17.00
C LYS A 25 -13.68 7.01 -15.92
N SER A 26 -13.01 6.65 -14.82
CA SER A 26 -13.66 5.99 -13.68
C SER A 26 -14.68 6.89 -12.97
N ALA A 27 -14.48 8.20 -13.01
CA ALA A 27 -15.42 9.20 -12.53
C ALA A 27 -16.58 9.48 -13.52
N GLY A 28 -16.62 8.81 -14.68
CA GLY A 28 -17.64 9.01 -15.71
C GLY A 28 -17.42 10.23 -16.60
N LEU A 29 -16.17 10.70 -16.74
CA LEU A 29 -15.82 11.80 -17.63
C LEU A 29 -15.23 11.25 -18.94
N ASP A 30 -15.83 11.61 -20.06
CA ASP A 30 -15.42 11.19 -21.41
C ASP A 30 -14.24 12.02 -21.95
N LEU A 31 -13.16 12.10 -21.20
CA LEU A 31 -11.90 12.73 -21.62
C LEU A 31 -10.90 11.63 -21.98
N SER A 32 -10.30 11.71 -23.16
CA SER A 32 -9.48 10.64 -23.72
C SER A 32 -8.06 11.08 -24.04
N GLY A 33 -7.82 12.38 -24.18
CA GLY A 33 -6.56 12.95 -24.59
C GLY A 33 -5.90 13.87 -23.55
N PRO A 34 -4.56 14.00 -23.61
CA PRO A 34 -3.80 14.92 -22.74
C PRO A 34 -4.13 16.40 -22.99
N ASN A 35 -4.60 16.72 -24.20
CA ASN A 35 -4.91 18.08 -24.62
C ASN A 35 -6.38 18.48 -24.38
N ASP A 36 -7.19 17.55 -23.88
CA ASP A 36 -8.60 17.84 -23.62
C ASP A 36 -8.72 18.86 -22.49
N VAL A 37 -9.71 19.74 -22.61
CA VAL A 37 -9.94 20.82 -21.67
C VAL A 37 -10.84 20.32 -20.53
N VAL A 38 -10.41 20.55 -19.29
CA VAL A 38 -11.13 20.15 -18.08
C VAL A 38 -11.88 21.36 -17.51
N SER A 39 -13.21 21.27 -17.47
CA SER A 39 -14.07 22.28 -16.85
C SER A 39 -14.03 22.17 -15.32
N ASP A 40 -14.47 23.21 -14.63
CA ASP A 40 -14.49 23.20 -13.16
C ASP A 40 -15.47 22.17 -12.58
N GLU A 41 -16.59 21.93 -13.27
CA GLU A 41 -17.56 20.89 -12.91
C GLU A 41 -16.91 19.50 -12.97
N GLN A 42 -16.13 19.22 -14.03
CA GLN A 42 -15.39 17.98 -14.19
C GLN A 42 -14.30 17.78 -13.11
N LYS A 43 -13.67 18.87 -12.65
CA LYS A 43 -12.75 18.80 -11.51
C LYS A 43 -13.49 18.42 -10.23
N GLN A 44 -14.68 18.98 -10.00
CA GLN A 44 -15.48 18.65 -8.81
C GLN A 44 -16.00 17.21 -8.82
N THR A 45 -16.43 16.69 -9.98
CA THR A 45 -16.85 15.28 -10.08
C THR A 45 -15.68 14.33 -9.82
N LEU A 46 -14.49 14.62 -10.39
CA LEU A 46 -13.27 13.86 -10.10
C LEU A 46 -12.93 13.89 -8.61
N LEU A 47 -12.95 15.07 -7.98
CA LEU A 47 -12.68 15.19 -6.54
C LEU A 47 -13.68 14.41 -5.68
N THR A 48 -14.95 14.42 -6.07
CA THR A 48 -16.01 13.66 -5.37
C THR A 48 -15.78 12.17 -5.50
N TYR A 49 -15.44 11.69 -6.70
CA TYR A 49 -15.08 10.29 -6.95
C TYR A 49 -13.86 9.85 -6.13
N LEU A 50 -12.79 10.66 -6.10
CA LEU A 50 -11.59 10.35 -5.34
C LEU A 50 -11.88 10.31 -3.83
N LYS A 51 -12.68 11.25 -3.31
CA LYS A 51 -13.11 11.22 -1.90
C LYS A 51 -13.92 9.96 -1.59
N GLN A 52 -14.82 9.55 -2.49
CA GLN A 52 -15.61 8.33 -2.35
C GLN A 52 -14.73 7.06 -2.35
N SER A 53 -13.79 6.95 -3.28
CA SER A 53 -12.89 5.80 -3.41
C SER A 53 -11.91 5.66 -2.24
N HIS A 54 -11.54 6.78 -1.60
CA HIS A 54 -10.59 6.79 -0.48
C HIS A 54 -11.26 6.79 0.91
N GLY A 55 -12.56 6.47 1.00
CA GLY A 55 -13.25 6.35 2.30
C GLY A 55 -13.59 7.70 2.95
N GLY A 56 -13.63 8.77 2.15
CA GLY A 56 -14.10 10.10 2.55
C GLY A 56 -15.63 10.26 2.49
N SER A 57 -16.36 9.22 2.08
CA SER A 57 -17.81 9.19 2.20
C SER A 57 -18.22 8.72 3.59
N GLU A 58 -18.68 9.65 4.42
CA GLU A 58 -19.23 9.41 5.75
C GLU A 58 -20.42 8.41 5.76
N SER A 59 -20.95 8.03 4.60
CA SER A 59 -22.24 7.35 4.48
C SER A 59 -22.18 5.82 4.41
N ASN A 60 -21.07 5.21 3.97
CA ASN A 60 -21.04 3.77 3.63
C ASN A 60 -19.89 2.95 4.25
N GLU A 61 -19.00 3.58 5.00
CA GLU A 61 -17.87 2.87 5.61
C GLU A 61 -18.16 2.53 7.09
N PRO A 62 -17.85 1.31 7.57
CA PRO A 62 -18.16 0.93 8.94
C PRO A 62 -17.40 1.81 9.95
N LYS A 63 -18.16 2.48 10.82
CA LYS A 63 -17.67 3.36 11.91
C LYS A 63 -16.63 2.70 12.85
N ARG A 64 -16.58 1.36 12.86
CA ARG A 64 -15.65 0.55 13.66
C ARG A 64 -15.07 -0.59 12.83
N ILE A 65 -13.75 -0.71 12.79
CA ILE A 65 -13.03 -1.84 12.21
C ILE A 65 -12.23 -2.58 13.29
N THR A 66 -12.42 -3.89 13.39
CA THR A 66 -11.63 -4.73 14.29
C THR A 66 -10.53 -5.43 13.51
N LEU A 67 -9.27 -5.10 13.80
CA LEU A 67 -8.12 -5.85 13.29
C LEU A 67 -7.76 -6.97 14.27
N LYS A 68 -7.68 -8.20 13.74
CA LYS A 68 -7.19 -9.38 14.46
C LYS A 68 -5.77 -9.64 14.02
N ARG A 69 -4.81 -9.64 14.96
CA ARG A 69 -3.40 -10.00 14.69
C ARG A 69 -3.01 -11.17 15.56
N SER A 70 -2.47 -12.22 14.96
CA SER A 70 -1.83 -13.33 15.67
C SER A 70 -0.31 -13.18 15.60
N LYS A 71 0.38 -13.52 16.70
CA LYS A 71 1.83 -13.66 16.75
C LYS A 71 2.15 -14.96 17.45
N LYS A 72 2.87 -15.86 16.77
CA LYS A 72 3.35 -17.12 17.33
C LYS A 72 4.77 -16.92 17.85
N SER A 73 5.05 -17.38 19.06
CA SER A 73 6.38 -17.37 19.69
C SER A 73 6.65 -18.72 20.34
N SER A 74 7.82 -19.30 20.12
CA SER A 74 8.26 -20.51 20.82
C SER A 74 8.92 -20.15 22.14
N LEU A 75 8.54 -20.81 23.22
CA LEU A 75 9.11 -20.63 24.54
C LEU A 75 9.70 -21.96 25.02
N LYS A 76 10.99 -21.95 25.37
CA LYS A 76 11.69 -23.12 25.91
C LYS A 76 11.48 -23.15 27.43
N VAL A 77 10.71 -24.11 27.91
CA VAL A 77 10.38 -24.27 29.33
C VAL A 77 11.14 -25.47 29.89
N THR A 78 11.87 -25.27 30.98
CA THR A 78 12.47 -26.37 31.76
C THR A 78 11.42 -26.97 32.68
N GLY A 79 11.03 -28.22 32.46
CA GLY A 79 10.08 -28.91 33.34
C GLY A 79 10.70 -29.27 34.68
N SER A 80 9.85 -29.53 35.69
CA SER A 80 10.24 -29.93 37.06
C SER A 80 11.21 -31.14 37.10
N THR A 81 11.13 -32.04 36.12
CA THR A 81 12.01 -33.22 35.98
C THR A 81 13.32 -32.93 35.21
N GLY A 82 13.71 -31.65 35.03
CA GLY A 82 14.98 -31.24 34.39
C GLY A 82 15.02 -31.32 32.87
N LYS A 83 13.96 -31.79 32.20
CA LYS A 83 13.89 -31.86 30.72
C LYS A 83 13.29 -30.58 30.14
N SER A 84 13.96 -29.96 29.16
CA SER A 84 13.47 -28.77 28.47
C SER A 84 12.52 -29.13 27.33
N LYS A 85 11.32 -28.53 27.30
CA LYS A 85 10.33 -28.65 26.22
C LYS A 85 10.14 -27.29 25.54
N THR A 86 9.96 -27.29 24.23
CA THR A 86 9.62 -26.07 23.48
C THR A 86 8.13 -26.04 23.25
N VAL A 87 7.46 -24.99 23.76
CA VAL A 87 6.01 -24.78 23.62
C VAL A 87 5.78 -23.62 22.66
N THR A 88 4.94 -23.82 21.66
CA THR A 88 4.53 -22.74 20.74
C THR A 88 3.34 -22.00 21.33
N VAL A 89 3.53 -20.73 21.68
CA VAL A 89 2.49 -19.86 22.22
C VAL A 89 2.02 -18.91 21.13
N GLU A 90 0.73 -18.87 20.84
CA GLU A 90 0.13 -17.89 19.93
C GLU A 90 -0.59 -16.81 20.72
N VAL A 91 -0.06 -15.58 20.68
CA VAL A 91 -0.74 -14.40 21.22
C VAL A 91 -1.66 -13.84 20.16
N ARG A 92 -2.97 -13.86 20.43
CA ARG A 92 -4.00 -13.28 19.57
C ARG A 92 -4.41 -11.93 20.14
N LYS A 93 -4.19 -10.86 19.39
CA LYS A 93 -4.58 -9.49 19.77
C LYS A 93 -5.73 -9.04 18.90
N LYS A 94 -6.77 -8.51 19.54
CA LYS A 94 -7.85 -7.75 18.90
C LYS A 94 -7.57 -6.27 19.11
N ARG A 95 -7.43 -5.49 18.03
CA ARG A 95 -7.39 -4.02 18.11
C ARG A 95 -8.59 -3.48 17.35
N THR A 96 -9.51 -2.86 18.07
CA THR A 96 -10.68 -2.21 17.48
C THR A 96 -10.34 -0.74 17.23
N TYR A 97 -10.33 -0.32 15.98
CA TYR A 97 -10.25 1.08 15.59
C TYR A 97 -11.67 1.60 15.39
N VAL A 98 -11.99 2.69 16.08
CA VAL A 98 -13.19 3.49 15.83
C VAL A 98 -12.71 4.68 15.03
N LYS A 99 -13.39 5.05 13.94
CA LYS A 99 -13.12 6.30 13.23
C LYS A 99 -13.51 7.44 14.19
N LYS A 100 -12.54 7.89 15.00
CA LYS A 100 -12.68 9.10 15.79
C LYS A 100 -12.72 10.24 14.76
N PRO A 101 -13.66 11.18 14.87
CA PRO A 101 -13.65 12.36 14.03
C PRO A 101 -12.47 13.27 14.43
N SER A 102 -11.24 12.79 14.31
CA SER A 102 -10.02 13.54 14.63
C SER A 102 -9.55 14.43 13.47
N ASP A 103 -10.22 14.37 12.31
CA ASP A 103 -10.07 15.36 11.24
C ASP A 103 -11.10 16.51 11.36
N LEU A 104 -11.93 16.51 12.41
CA LEU A 104 -12.71 17.67 12.82
C LEU A 104 -12.41 17.98 14.29
N THR A 105 -11.50 18.93 14.47
CA THR A 105 -11.28 19.73 15.68
C THR A 105 -10.62 19.05 16.88
N GLU A 106 -9.40 19.50 17.12
CA GLU A 106 -8.70 19.55 18.39
C GLU A 106 -9.50 20.43 19.38
N SER A 107 -10.47 19.86 20.10
CA SER A 107 -11.02 20.41 21.35
C SER A 107 -12.01 19.44 21.98
N GLU A 108 -11.81 19.15 23.27
CA GLU A 108 -12.80 18.60 24.21
C GLU A 108 -13.32 17.18 23.96
N SER A 109 -12.71 16.21 24.65
CA SER A 109 -13.41 15.27 25.56
C SER A 109 -12.44 14.17 25.98
N ALA A 110 -11.59 14.51 26.96
CA ALA A 110 -10.63 13.60 27.57
C ALA A 110 -11.17 12.92 28.85
N GLU A 111 -12.45 13.02 29.18
CA GLU A 111 -12.94 12.60 30.52
C GLU A 111 -14.12 11.59 30.56
N GLU A 112 -14.41 10.84 29.49
CA GLU A 112 -15.52 9.87 29.55
C GLU A 112 -15.22 8.49 28.94
N ILE A 113 -14.12 7.84 29.38
CA ILE A 113 -13.86 6.44 28.98
C ILE A 113 -13.33 5.56 30.13
N VAL A 114 -13.49 5.95 31.40
CA VAL A 114 -12.94 5.19 32.54
C VAL A 114 -13.96 4.30 33.27
N GLU A 115 -15.27 4.39 33.00
CA GLU A 115 -16.28 3.71 33.85
C GLU A 115 -17.07 2.56 33.19
N GLN A 116 -16.45 1.78 32.30
CA GLN A 116 -17.05 0.50 31.88
C GLN A 116 -15.99 -0.59 31.77
N THR A 117 -15.34 -0.91 32.89
CA THR A 117 -14.48 -2.09 33.01
C THR A 117 -14.53 -2.67 34.43
N ALA A 118 -15.69 -3.19 34.81
CA ALA A 118 -15.97 -4.00 36.01
C ALA A 118 -17.38 -4.59 35.78
N GLU A 119 -17.73 -5.87 35.77
CA GLU A 119 -17.22 -7.20 36.18
C GLU A 119 -18.12 -8.26 35.45
N PRO A 120 -18.24 -9.54 35.85
CA PRO A 120 -17.23 -10.61 35.88
C PRO A 120 -17.65 -11.84 35.03
N ILE A 121 -16.64 -12.68 34.76
CA ILE A 121 -16.68 -14.11 34.48
C ILE A 121 -17.82 -14.90 35.16
N VAL A 122 -18.66 -15.60 34.37
CA VAL A 122 -19.37 -16.81 34.83
C VAL A 122 -19.16 -17.91 33.79
N ALA A 123 -18.55 -18.98 34.27
CA ALA A 123 -18.44 -20.26 33.59
C ALA A 123 -19.76 -21.01 33.71
N GLU A 124 -20.27 -21.55 32.61
CA GLU A 124 -21.21 -22.66 32.68
C GLU A 124 -20.92 -23.68 31.59
N THR A 125 -20.82 -24.94 32.01
CA THR A 125 -20.38 -26.10 31.24
C THR A 125 -21.52 -27.11 31.16
N LYS A 126 -21.77 -27.61 29.94
CA LYS A 126 -22.36 -28.91 29.51
C LYS A 126 -23.91 -29.08 29.53
N PRO A 127 -24.50 -30.06 28.78
CA PRO A 127 -23.98 -30.94 27.71
C PRO A 127 -24.85 -31.03 26.42
N VAL A 128 -24.29 -31.79 25.47
CA VAL A 128 -24.79 -32.42 24.22
C VAL A 128 -26.27 -32.82 24.18
N GLU A 129 -26.94 -32.58 23.03
CA GLU A 129 -27.83 -33.56 22.38
C GLU A 129 -28.00 -33.24 20.88
N ALA A 130 -28.04 -34.31 20.07
CA ALA A 130 -28.07 -34.30 18.62
C ALA A 130 -29.52 -34.37 18.09
N GLU A 131 -29.82 -33.62 17.03
CA GLU A 131 -30.90 -34.00 16.09
C GLU A 131 -30.72 -33.34 14.70
N LYS A 132 -30.85 -34.17 13.67
CA LYS A 132 -31.15 -33.89 12.26
C LYS A 132 -32.33 -34.84 11.91
N PRO A 133 -33.07 -34.73 10.78
CA PRO A 133 -33.05 -33.77 9.65
C PRO A 133 -34.45 -33.28 9.18
N ALA A 134 -34.49 -32.62 8.01
CA ALA A 134 -35.62 -32.34 7.09
C ALA A 134 -36.40 -31.03 7.35
N ASP A 135 -36.85 -30.22 6.39
CA ASP A 135 -36.90 -30.18 4.91
C ASP A 135 -37.26 -28.70 4.56
N VAL A 136 -36.84 -28.17 3.41
CA VAL A 136 -37.68 -27.41 2.43
C VAL A 136 -36.77 -26.80 1.35
N THR A 137 -37.06 -27.30 0.17
CA THR A 137 -36.60 -27.06 -1.19
C THR A 137 -36.89 -25.66 -1.74
N THR A 138 -35.99 -25.14 -2.58
CA THR A 138 -36.30 -24.40 -3.82
C THR A 138 -35.04 -24.37 -4.70
N ASP A 139 -34.94 -25.31 -5.64
CA ASP A 139 -34.10 -25.14 -6.83
C ASP A 139 -34.88 -25.67 -8.02
N SER A 140 -34.96 -24.83 -9.04
CA SER A 140 -35.83 -24.95 -10.19
C SER A 140 -35.01 -24.63 -11.42
N ALA A 141 -34.53 -25.65 -12.14
CA ALA A 141 -34.25 -25.57 -13.57
C ALA A 141 -33.87 -26.96 -14.13
N SER A 142 -34.84 -27.60 -14.80
CA SER A 142 -34.56 -28.50 -15.92
C SER A 142 -35.55 -28.17 -17.03
N THR A 143 -35.04 -27.72 -18.17
CA THR A 143 -35.62 -28.00 -19.49
C THR A 143 -34.48 -28.06 -20.50
N ASP A 144 -34.40 -29.23 -21.11
CA ASP A 144 -33.51 -29.70 -22.16
C ASP A 144 -34.31 -29.74 -23.48
N VAL A 145 -33.75 -29.27 -24.61
CA VAL A 145 -34.07 -29.75 -25.97
C VAL A 145 -32.88 -29.51 -26.93
N ALA A 146 -32.19 -30.59 -27.31
CA ALA A 146 -31.73 -31.07 -28.64
C ALA A 146 -31.41 -30.04 -29.78
N GLU A 147 -30.23 -30.02 -30.45
CA GLU A 147 -29.62 -31.00 -31.43
C GLU A 147 -30.27 -30.87 -32.85
N THR A 148 -29.61 -30.57 -33.98
CA THR A 148 -28.53 -31.21 -34.78
C THR A 148 -28.03 -30.30 -35.95
N ASP A 149 -26.79 -30.48 -36.43
CA ASP A 149 -26.28 -30.61 -37.83
C ASP A 149 -24.76 -30.27 -37.83
N ASP A 150 -23.77 -30.92 -38.45
CA ASP A 150 -23.55 -32.13 -39.26
C ASP A 150 -22.00 -32.27 -39.36
N ALA A 151 -21.44 -33.47 -39.48
CA ALA A 151 -19.98 -33.76 -39.52
C ALA A 151 -19.53 -34.10 -40.97
N PRO A 152 -18.30 -34.60 -41.30
CA PRO A 152 -16.94 -34.54 -40.72
C PRO A 152 -15.82 -34.21 -41.78
N SER A 153 -14.54 -34.07 -41.38
CA SER A 153 -13.38 -34.43 -42.23
C SER A 153 -12.09 -34.58 -41.41
N GLU A 154 -11.50 -35.77 -41.47
CA GLU A 154 -10.15 -36.17 -41.03
C GLU A 154 -9.02 -35.36 -41.67
N VAL A 155 -7.93 -35.17 -40.93
CA VAL A 155 -6.56 -35.45 -41.40
C VAL A 155 -5.68 -35.79 -40.19
N ASP A 156 -5.39 -37.07 -40.06
CA ASP A 156 -4.32 -37.67 -39.26
C ASP A 156 -2.94 -37.26 -39.82
N ALA A 157 -2.05 -36.73 -38.98
CA ALA A 157 -0.61 -36.71 -39.21
C ALA A 157 0.16 -36.75 -37.88
N LYS A 158 0.58 -37.98 -37.55
CA LYS A 158 1.69 -38.42 -36.67
C LYS A 158 2.81 -37.38 -36.49
N GLU A 159 3.18 -37.02 -35.26
CA GLU A 159 4.21 -37.66 -34.41
C GLU A 159 5.49 -36.79 -34.41
N ASP A 160 6.15 -36.70 -33.25
CA ASP A 160 7.42 -36.01 -32.97
C ASP A 160 7.42 -34.49 -32.73
N VAL A 161 7.01 -34.06 -31.52
CA VAL A 161 7.85 -33.19 -30.65
C VAL A 161 7.59 -33.56 -29.19
N LYS A 162 8.07 -34.72 -28.76
CA LYS A 162 8.34 -35.01 -27.34
C LYS A 162 9.77 -34.57 -27.07
N GLU A 163 9.99 -33.26 -26.96
CA GLU A 163 11.33 -32.72 -26.69
C GLU A 163 11.26 -31.70 -25.55
N ALA A 164 11.72 -32.17 -24.38
CA ALA A 164 12.32 -31.40 -23.29
C ALA A 164 11.52 -30.27 -22.62
N GLU A 165 10.37 -30.59 -22.02
CA GLU A 165 9.90 -29.83 -20.85
C GLU A 165 10.52 -30.47 -19.60
N GLN A 166 11.77 -30.09 -19.29
CA GLN A 166 12.34 -30.33 -17.97
C GLN A 166 11.53 -29.50 -16.98
N ALA A 167 10.50 -30.11 -16.40
CA ALA A 167 9.82 -29.59 -15.22
C ALA A 167 10.87 -29.48 -14.09
N LEU A 168 11.44 -28.28 -13.93
CA LEU A 168 12.26 -27.92 -12.78
C LEU A 168 11.50 -28.33 -11.52
N THR A 169 12.15 -29.09 -10.65
CA THR A 169 11.49 -29.57 -9.44
C THR A 169 11.05 -28.37 -8.59
N PRO A 170 9.98 -28.49 -7.77
CA PRO A 170 9.53 -27.40 -6.91
C PRO A 170 10.63 -26.87 -5.98
N GLU A 171 11.66 -27.68 -5.69
CA GLU A 171 12.86 -27.23 -4.93
C GLU A 171 13.78 -26.31 -5.74
N GLN A 172 13.98 -26.59 -7.04
CA GLN A 172 14.80 -25.74 -7.92
C GLN A 172 14.15 -24.38 -8.18
N ILE A 173 12.82 -24.33 -8.29
CA ILE A 173 12.05 -23.08 -8.42
C ILE A 173 12.20 -22.24 -7.14
N ALA A 174 12.07 -22.87 -5.96
CA ALA A 174 12.23 -22.17 -4.68
C ALA A 174 13.67 -21.67 -4.45
N GLU A 175 14.68 -22.38 -4.96
CA GLU A 175 16.08 -21.93 -4.89
C GLU A 175 16.36 -20.77 -5.84
N GLN A 176 15.81 -20.81 -7.07
CA GLN A 176 15.91 -19.72 -8.04
C GLN A 176 15.20 -18.44 -7.55
N GLU A 177 14.02 -18.56 -6.93
CA GLU A 177 13.32 -17.40 -6.34
C GLU A 177 14.11 -16.79 -5.19
N LYS A 178 14.69 -17.61 -4.31
CA LYS A 178 15.56 -17.11 -3.22
C LYS A 178 16.81 -16.44 -3.76
N ALA A 179 17.44 -17.00 -4.80
CA ALA A 179 18.59 -16.40 -5.45
C ALA A 179 18.24 -15.07 -6.14
N ALA A 180 17.09 -14.99 -6.79
CA ALA A 180 16.59 -13.76 -7.43
C ALA A 180 16.27 -12.67 -6.40
N ILE A 181 15.65 -13.02 -5.27
CA ILE A 181 15.38 -12.08 -4.17
C ILE A 181 16.69 -11.61 -3.54
N ALA A 182 17.65 -12.51 -3.30
CA ALA A 182 18.96 -12.15 -2.76
C ALA A 182 19.75 -11.23 -3.72
N ALA A 183 19.71 -11.50 -5.03
CA ALA A 183 20.33 -10.66 -6.04
C ALA A 183 19.69 -9.27 -6.10
N ARG A 184 18.35 -9.18 -6.03
CA ARG A 184 17.62 -7.92 -6.00
C ARG A 184 17.93 -7.09 -4.75
N MET A 185 17.96 -7.72 -3.58
CA MET A 185 18.33 -7.06 -2.32
C MET A 185 19.78 -6.55 -2.35
N LYS A 186 20.71 -7.32 -2.93
CA LYS A 186 22.10 -6.89 -3.08
C LYS A 186 22.25 -5.71 -4.05
N ALA A 187 21.53 -5.74 -5.17
CA ALA A 187 21.53 -4.65 -6.15
C ALA A 187 20.91 -3.36 -5.56
N GLU A 188 19.84 -3.47 -4.79
CA GLU A 188 19.21 -2.34 -4.10
C GLU A 188 20.13 -1.74 -3.04
N ALA A 189 20.80 -2.57 -2.23
CA ALA A 189 21.78 -2.11 -1.24
C ALA A 189 22.98 -1.40 -1.89
N GLU A 190 23.47 -1.91 -3.02
CA GLU A 190 24.56 -1.27 -3.76
C GLU A 190 24.12 0.07 -4.39
N ALA A 191 22.90 0.13 -4.94
CA ALA A 191 22.33 1.38 -5.46
C ALA A 191 22.15 2.44 -4.35
N GLN A 192 21.67 2.03 -3.18
CA GLN A 192 21.54 2.92 -2.01
C GLN A 192 22.92 3.41 -1.52
N ALA A 193 23.93 2.53 -1.46
CA ALA A 193 25.28 2.91 -1.08
C ALA A 193 25.91 3.92 -2.07
N ARG A 194 25.70 3.72 -3.38
CA ARG A 194 26.17 4.67 -4.41
C ARG A 194 25.46 6.02 -4.29
N ALA A 195 24.14 6.01 -4.09
CA ALA A 195 23.37 7.24 -3.89
C ALA A 195 23.77 8.00 -2.62
N GLU A 196 24.07 7.31 -1.52
CA GLU A 196 24.56 7.94 -0.28
C GLU A 196 25.94 8.58 -0.47
N VAL A 197 26.85 7.92 -1.21
CA VAL A 197 28.17 8.49 -1.53
C VAL A 197 28.02 9.74 -2.41
N GLU A 198 27.17 9.70 -3.42
CA GLU A 198 26.90 10.85 -4.30
C GLU A 198 26.25 12.01 -3.53
N ALA A 199 25.29 11.72 -2.64
CA ALA A 199 24.69 12.71 -1.75
C ALA A 199 25.72 13.36 -0.82
N ARG A 200 26.67 12.58 -0.27
CA ARG A 200 27.75 13.13 0.56
C ARG A 200 28.70 14.02 -0.25
N ILE A 201 29.04 13.63 -1.48
CA ILE A 201 29.92 14.44 -2.34
C ILE A 201 29.25 15.76 -2.70
N THR A 202 27.97 15.73 -3.07
CA THR A 202 27.21 16.96 -3.41
C THR A 202 27.01 17.87 -2.20
N GLU A 203 26.73 17.31 -1.01
CA GLU A 203 26.62 18.08 0.23
C GLU A 203 27.97 18.72 0.62
N GLN A 204 29.08 17.98 0.49
CA GLN A 204 30.42 18.52 0.72
C GLN A 204 30.77 19.64 -0.26
N ALA A 205 30.42 19.49 -1.54
CA ALA A 205 30.62 20.53 -2.55
C ALA A 205 29.81 21.79 -2.22
N ARG A 206 28.55 21.64 -1.80
CA ARG A 206 27.70 22.76 -1.35
C ARG A 206 28.29 23.48 -0.14
N LYS A 207 28.70 22.73 0.89
CA LYS A 207 29.32 23.30 2.10
C LYS A 207 30.62 24.04 1.79
N LYS A 208 31.44 23.50 0.87
CA LYS A 208 32.66 24.17 0.43
C LYS A 208 32.37 25.46 -0.33
N ALA A 209 31.39 25.46 -1.23
CA ALA A 209 30.97 26.65 -1.96
C ALA A 209 30.40 27.73 -1.03
N GLU A 210 29.62 27.32 -0.03
CA GLU A 210 29.09 28.24 1.00
C GLU A 210 30.21 28.84 1.85
N ALA A 211 31.16 28.03 2.33
CA ALA A 211 32.31 28.53 3.09
C ALA A 211 33.18 29.48 2.26
N GLU A 212 33.37 29.20 0.98
CA GLU A 212 34.11 30.08 0.07
C GLU A 212 33.37 31.41 -0.17
N ALA A 213 32.04 31.37 -0.35
CA ALA A 213 31.23 32.58 -0.49
C ALA A 213 31.28 33.46 0.77
N VAL A 214 31.23 32.85 1.96
CA VAL A 214 31.37 33.58 3.24
C VAL A 214 32.76 34.20 3.37
N ALA A 215 33.82 33.46 3.03
CA ALA A 215 35.19 33.99 3.07
C ALA A 215 35.40 35.15 2.07
N GLN A 216 34.83 35.04 0.87
CA GLN A 216 34.89 36.13 -0.13
C GLN A 216 34.11 37.37 0.34
N ALA A 217 32.95 37.19 0.99
CA ALA A 217 32.17 38.28 1.54
C ALA A 217 32.90 38.99 2.69
N GLU A 218 33.58 38.24 3.57
CA GLU A 218 34.37 38.80 4.67
C GLU A 218 35.59 39.59 4.14
N LEU A 219 36.32 39.05 3.17
CA LEU A 219 37.42 39.76 2.50
C LEU A 219 36.95 41.01 1.77
N ALA A 220 35.77 40.97 1.13
CA ALA A 220 35.18 42.14 0.50
C ALA A 220 34.78 43.21 1.54
N ALA A 221 34.22 42.79 2.68
CA ALA A 221 33.85 43.68 3.77
C ALA A 221 35.08 44.31 4.46
N GLU A 222 36.18 43.56 4.61
CA GLU A 222 37.43 44.09 5.17
C GLU A 222 38.07 45.13 4.23
N LYS A 223 38.12 44.84 2.92
CA LYS A 223 38.59 45.80 1.90
C LYS A 223 37.76 47.08 1.89
N ALA A 224 36.43 46.96 1.94
CA ALA A 224 35.54 48.12 2.00
C ALA A 224 35.80 48.97 3.27
N ARG A 225 35.99 48.34 4.43
CA ARG A 225 36.35 49.04 5.68
C ARG A 225 37.72 49.73 5.61
N GLU A 226 38.69 49.13 4.93
CA GLU A 226 40.02 49.74 4.76
C GLU A 226 39.96 50.96 3.81
N GLU A 227 39.18 50.88 2.74
CA GLU A 227 38.93 52.02 1.84
C GLU A 227 38.23 53.18 2.57
N GLU A 228 37.18 52.90 3.34
CA GLU A 228 36.51 53.92 4.16
C GLU A 228 37.47 54.59 5.17
N ARG A 229 38.36 53.82 5.79
CA ARG A 229 39.39 54.36 6.71
C ARG A 229 40.41 55.25 6.00
N LYS A 230 40.81 54.92 4.76
CA LYS A 230 41.74 55.75 3.97
C LYS A 230 41.10 57.05 3.51
N ILE A 231 39.79 57.06 3.23
CA ILE A 231 39.06 58.28 2.82
C ILE A 231 38.85 59.24 4.00
N SER A 232 38.79 58.73 5.23
CA SER A 232 38.58 59.54 6.44
C SER A 232 39.87 60.09 7.09
N SER A 233 41.05 59.72 6.59
CA SER A 233 42.37 60.19 7.07
C SER A 233 42.95 61.28 6.19
#